data_AF-A0A9E5AM37-F1
#
_entry.id   AF-A0A9E5AM37-F1
#
_cell.length_a   1.000
_cell.length_b   1.000
_cell.length_c   1.000
_cell.angle_alpha   90.00
_cell.angle_beta   90.00
_cell.angle_gamma   90.00
#
_symmetry.space_group_name_H-M   'P 1'
#
loop_
_entity.id
_entity.type
_entity.pdbx_description
1 polymer ?
#
loop_
_entity_poly.entity_id
_entity_poly.type
_entity_poly.pdbx_seq_one_letter_code
_entity_poly.pdbx_strand_id
1 'polypeptide(L)'
;MAAVHPGWRASNDDEVLTAELAEPSSATDSDRAATTLRILRSLDAALSATLDPNLRMRKVARFICDTAPEQLAQVLEHSARDSVAGGWRQTWLALLHWMLHARPRPRFPVGHWPVPSDDLAPDGTHIAEIIEAAVALQLPFTSIVLRDAFARLAGNEAQLLQLHPSVEKWSLGLRRERARATATTHQNWLLLDSTPAVVQILAENPKTLEPHAVQIASMRPQHPWALQALLLQPRWLGNDKVCEAAARNSSTPTWLVLALAPLLPRKIQMALVHLHWIDRDARAILGQWHGVAMLRLSAHDPGQAFVVDEDVDLEKFIQDFAPDHC
;
A
#
# COMPACT_ATOMS: atom_id res chain seq x y z
N MET A 1 -40.07 23.28 -1.01
CA MET A 1 -39.77 22.77 0.35
C MET A 1 -38.61 21.80 0.22
N ALA A 2 -37.40 22.27 0.49
CA ALA A 2 -36.20 21.44 0.45
C ALA A 2 -36.18 20.56 1.71
N ALA A 3 -36.05 19.25 1.52
CA ALA A 3 -35.94 18.30 2.62
C ALA A 3 -34.58 18.47 3.29
N VAL A 4 -34.60 18.91 4.56
CA VAL A 4 -33.43 18.95 5.44
C VAL A 4 -33.03 17.50 5.70
N HIS A 5 -31.84 17.11 5.25
CA HIS A 5 -31.24 15.83 5.63
C HIS A 5 -31.09 15.78 7.16
N PRO A 6 -31.50 14.68 7.83
CA PRO A 6 -31.37 14.57 9.27
C PRO A 6 -29.89 14.56 9.64
N GLY A 7 -29.51 15.52 10.47
CA GLY A 7 -28.14 15.76 10.91
C GLY A 7 -27.50 14.52 11.50
N TRP A 8 -26.33 14.19 10.98
CA TRP A 8 -25.37 13.25 11.56
C TRP A 8 -24.93 13.81 12.92
N ARG A 9 -25.31 13.15 14.03
CA ARG A 9 -24.73 13.43 15.34
C ARG A 9 -23.46 12.59 15.46
N ALA A 10 -22.31 13.26 15.65
CA ALA A 10 -21.08 12.59 16.03
C ALA A 10 -21.35 11.71 17.26
N SER A 11 -20.99 10.44 17.21
CA SER A 11 -21.00 9.61 18.42
C SER A 11 -19.93 10.11 19.39
N ASN A 12 -20.12 9.95 20.70
CA ASN A 12 -19.13 10.30 21.72
C ASN A 12 -17.71 9.77 21.41
N ASP A 13 -17.58 8.66 20.68
CA ASP A 13 -16.27 8.10 20.27
C ASP A 13 -15.43 9.06 19.39
N ASP A 14 -16.06 9.95 18.62
CA ASP A 14 -15.34 10.92 17.75
C ASP A 14 -14.76 12.10 18.56
N GLU A 15 -15.38 12.46 19.69
CA GLU A 15 -14.88 13.50 20.61
C GLU A 15 -13.64 13.01 21.38
N VAL A 16 -13.55 11.70 21.66
CA VAL A 16 -12.40 11.13 22.37
C VAL A 16 -11.14 11.17 21.51
N LEU A 17 -11.25 10.81 20.22
CA LEU A 17 -10.11 10.85 19.30
C LEU A 17 -9.58 12.26 19.06
N THR A 18 -10.45 13.27 19.04
CA THR A 18 -10.08 14.67 18.77
C THR A 18 -9.50 15.37 19.99
N ALA A 19 -9.97 15.08 21.20
CA ALA A 19 -9.46 15.66 22.44
C ALA A 19 -8.03 15.19 22.79
N GLU A 20 -7.62 13.99 22.35
CA GLU A 20 -6.29 13.44 22.60
C GLU A 20 -5.17 14.03 21.70
N LEU A 21 -5.52 14.75 20.63
CA LEU A 21 -4.56 15.24 19.62
C LEU A 21 -3.90 16.60 19.95
N ALA A 22 -4.32 17.29 21.01
CA ALA A 22 -3.77 18.59 21.38
C ALA A 22 -2.52 18.45 22.29
N GLU A 23 -1.31 18.61 21.73
CA GLU A 23 -0.05 18.50 22.50
C GLU A 23 0.56 19.84 22.97
N PRO A 24 1.25 19.86 24.13
CA PRO A 24 2.09 20.96 24.59
C PRO A 24 3.48 20.96 23.90
N SER A 25 3.99 22.12 23.47
CA SER A 25 5.18 22.26 22.61
C SER A 25 6.55 21.90 23.22
N SER A 26 6.60 21.24 24.39
CA SER A 26 7.84 20.90 25.12
C SER A 26 8.01 19.42 25.47
N ALA A 27 7.28 18.53 24.81
CA ALA A 27 7.35 17.08 25.03
C ALA A 27 8.71 16.48 24.61
N THR A 28 9.26 15.57 25.40
CA THR A 28 10.48 14.83 25.07
C THR A 28 10.22 13.77 23.98
N ASP A 29 11.26 13.25 23.32
CA ASP A 29 11.10 12.17 22.31
C ASP A 29 10.42 10.92 22.90
N SER A 30 10.67 10.62 24.18
CA SER A 30 9.99 9.54 24.90
C SER A 30 8.50 9.82 25.08
N ASP A 31 8.13 11.07 25.36
CA ASP A 31 6.73 11.47 25.50
C ASP A 31 6.01 11.38 24.16
N ARG A 32 6.65 11.84 23.08
CA ARG A 32 6.12 11.73 21.72
C ARG A 32 5.85 10.29 21.32
N ALA A 33 6.82 9.38 21.54
CA ALA A 33 6.65 7.96 21.26
C ALA A 33 5.48 7.34 22.07
N ALA A 34 5.33 7.74 23.34
CA ALA A 34 4.22 7.29 24.17
C ALA A 34 2.86 7.83 23.70
N THR A 35 2.80 9.09 23.25
CA THR A 35 1.60 9.68 22.61
C THR A 35 1.27 8.93 21.32
N THR A 36 2.24 8.73 20.43
CA THR A 36 2.06 7.98 19.17
C THR A 36 1.47 6.60 19.44
N LEU A 37 2.03 5.86 20.39
CA LEU A 37 1.52 4.53 20.79
C LEU A 37 0.10 4.59 21.35
N ARG A 38 -0.25 5.64 22.10
CA ARG A 38 -1.60 5.83 22.64
C ARG A 38 -2.61 6.11 21.54
N ILE A 39 -2.30 7.04 20.64
CA ILE A 39 -3.11 7.39 19.47
C ILE A 39 -3.35 6.14 18.61
N LEU A 40 -2.29 5.38 18.34
CA LEU A 40 -2.37 4.14 17.60
C LEU A 40 -3.33 3.15 18.27
N ARG A 41 -3.17 2.90 19.57
CA ARG A 41 -4.01 1.93 20.30
C ARG A 41 -5.48 2.35 20.30
N SER A 42 -5.72 3.65 20.42
CA SER A 42 -7.06 4.25 20.32
C SER A 42 -7.65 4.00 18.93
N LEU A 43 -6.89 4.26 17.86
CA LEU A 43 -7.31 4.02 16.49
C LEU A 43 -7.59 2.53 16.22
N ASP A 44 -6.70 1.62 16.61
CA ASP A 44 -6.87 0.19 16.36
C ASP A 44 -8.07 -0.39 17.13
N ALA A 45 -8.28 0.04 18.38
CA ALA A 45 -9.46 -0.32 19.14
C ALA A 45 -10.75 0.19 18.46
N ALA A 46 -10.76 1.43 18.00
CA ALA A 46 -11.90 2.03 17.29
C ALA A 46 -12.19 1.32 15.96
N LEU A 47 -11.15 0.94 15.21
CA LEU A 47 -11.29 0.23 13.95
C LEU A 47 -11.75 -1.21 14.16
N SER A 48 -11.17 -1.92 15.13
CA SER A 48 -11.55 -3.30 15.48
C SER A 48 -13.00 -3.40 15.96
N ALA A 49 -13.50 -2.41 16.69
CA ALA A 49 -14.89 -2.34 17.13
C ALA A 49 -15.88 -2.05 15.99
N THR A 50 -15.42 -1.47 14.88
CA THR A 50 -16.28 -1.04 13.78
C THR A 50 -16.49 -2.18 12.78
N LEU A 51 -17.63 -2.86 12.81
CA LEU A 51 -17.89 -3.99 11.90
C LEU A 51 -18.02 -3.57 10.43
N ASP A 52 -18.57 -2.38 10.16
CA ASP A 52 -18.75 -1.87 8.78
C ASP A 52 -17.41 -1.38 8.19
N PRO A 53 -16.93 -1.98 7.08
CA PRO A 53 -15.69 -1.57 6.43
C PRO A 53 -15.72 -0.14 5.87
N ASN A 54 -16.88 0.37 5.44
CA ASN A 54 -16.99 1.74 4.95
C ASN A 54 -16.87 2.75 6.10
N LEU A 55 -17.44 2.43 7.26
CA LEU A 55 -17.35 3.27 8.44
C LEU A 55 -15.92 3.28 8.99
N ARG A 56 -15.23 2.12 9.00
CA ARG A 56 -13.80 2.04 9.31
C ARG A 56 -12.99 2.99 8.42
N MET A 57 -13.24 2.95 7.11
CA MET A 57 -12.57 3.82 6.15
C MET A 57 -12.78 5.30 6.41
N ARG A 58 -14.00 5.71 6.75
CA ARG A 58 -14.26 7.11 7.10
C ARG A 58 -13.54 7.54 8.37
N LYS A 59 -13.48 6.67 9.40
CA LYS A 59 -12.73 6.94 10.63
C LYS A 59 -11.23 7.10 10.38
N VAL A 60 -10.63 6.23 9.56
CA VAL A 60 -9.22 6.36 9.15
C VAL A 60 -8.98 7.63 8.36
N ALA A 61 -9.81 7.92 7.36
CA ALA A 61 -9.67 9.12 6.55
C ALA A 61 -9.71 10.39 7.40
N ARG A 62 -10.70 10.45 8.32
CA ARG A 62 -10.84 11.57 9.26
C ARG A 62 -9.64 11.68 10.19
N PHE A 63 -9.19 10.57 10.78
CA PHE A 63 -7.98 10.54 11.60
C PHE A 63 -6.77 11.11 10.84
N ILE A 64 -6.57 10.73 9.58
CA ILE A 64 -5.47 11.23 8.75
C ILE A 64 -5.58 12.74 8.48
N CYS A 65 -6.78 13.22 8.17
CA CYS A 65 -7.00 14.64 7.91
C CYS A 65 -6.88 15.51 9.18
N ASP A 66 -7.28 14.97 10.33
CA ASP A 66 -7.31 15.70 11.60
C ASP A 66 -5.96 15.61 12.36
N THR A 67 -5.06 14.70 11.98
CA THR A 67 -3.75 14.50 12.64
C THR A 67 -2.67 15.38 12.01
N ALA A 68 -1.83 16.00 12.84
CA ALA A 68 -0.68 16.77 12.37
C ALA A 68 0.25 15.91 11.50
N PRO A 69 0.80 16.46 10.39
CA PRO A 69 1.62 15.70 9.45
C PRO A 69 2.80 14.95 10.09
N GLU A 70 3.48 15.55 11.07
CA GLU A 70 4.60 14.96 11.81
C GLU A 70 4.15 13.74 12.63
N GLN A 71 3.06 13.88 13.38
CA GLN A 71 2.50 12.80 14.19
C GLN A 71 2.02 11.66 13.28
N LEU A 72 1.35 11.99 12.18
CA LEU A 72 0.88 11.01 11.21
C LEU A 72 2.05 10.25 10.55
N ALA A 73 3.12 10.95 10.17
CA ALA A 73 4.29 10.30 9.58
C ALA A 73 4.93 9.29 10.53
N GLN A 74 5.03 9.63 11.82
CA GLN A 74 5.51 8.71 12.88
C GLN A 74 4.58 7.52 13.08
N VAL A 75 3.26 7.77 13.11
CA VAL A 75 2.21 6.75 13.21
C VAL A 75 2.31 5.73 12.05
N LEU A 76 2.50 6.21 10.81
CA LEU A 76 2.63 5.37 9.62
C LEU A 76 3.89 4.50 9.68
N GLU A 77 5.04 5.09 10.01
CA GLU A 77 6.30 4.35 10.13
C GLU A 77 6.22 3.28 11.21
N HIS A 78 5.70 3.64 12.39
CA HIS A 78 5.57 2.72 13.51
C HIS A 78 4.61 1.57 13.19
N SER A 79 3.45 1.87 12.58
CA SER A 79 2.49 0.85 12.15
C SER A 79 3.09 -0.13 11.13
N ALA A 80 3.92 0.36 10.21
CA ALA A 80 4.58 -0.48 9.22
C ALA A 80 5.59 -1.45 9.87
N ARG A 81 6.34 -0.99 10.87
CA ARG A 81 7.29 -1.84 11.62
C ARG A 81 6.57 -2.87 12.49
N ASP A 82 5.56 -2.44 13.25
CA ASP A 82 4.88 -3.30 14.22
C ASP A 82 3.86 -4.26 13.58
N SER A 83 3.34 -3.94 12.39
CA SER A 83 2.47 -4.88 11.66
C SER A 83 3.20 -6.17 11.26
N VAL A 84 4.53 -6.14 11.09
CA VAL A 84 5.37 -7.34 10.93
C VAL A 84 5.29 -8.25 12.16
N ALA A 85 5.10 -7.68 13.36
CA ALA A 85 4.91 -8.40 14.61
C ALA A 85 3.45 -8.86 14.85
N GLY A 86 2.54 -8.62 13.91
CA GLY A 86 1.17 -9.16 13.90
C GLY A 86 0.13 -8.38 14.71
N GLY A 87 0.52 -7.32 15.44
CA GLY A 87 -0.41 -6.56 16.29
C GLY A 87 -1.34 -5.60 15.54
N TRP A 88 -0.96 -5.15 14.34
CA TRP A 88 -1.56 -3.95 13.70
C TRP A 88 -2.07 -4.18 12.28
N ARG A 89 -2.26 -5.43 11.89
CA ARG A 89 -2.57 -5.80 10.50
C ARG A 89 -3.83 -5.11 9.97
N GLN A 90 -4.89 -4.98 10.79
CA GLN A 90 -6.14 -4.34 10.37
C GLN A 90 -5.98 -2.83 10.15
N THR A 91 -5.28 -2.15 11.05
CA THR A 91 -4.97 -0.71 10.92
C THR A 91 -4.12 -0.46 9.69
N TRP A 92 -3.10 -1.28 9.44
CA TRP A 92 -2.27 -1.18 8.23
C TRP A 92 -3.04 -1.44 6.93
N LEU A 93 -3.89 -2.48 6.89
CA LEU A 93 -4.79 -2.74 5.77
C LEU A 93 -5.70 -1.54 5.49
N ALA A 94 -6.21 -0.91 6.55
CA ALA A 94 -7.10 0.22 6.43
C ALA A 94 -6.37 1.46 5.88
N LEU A 95 -5.18 1.75 6.40
CA LEU A 95 -4.30 2.81 5.90
C LEU A 95 -3.94 2.59 4.43
N LEU A 96 -3.52 1.38 4.06
CA LEU A 96 -3.20 1.04 2.68
C LEU A 96 -4.41 1.19 1.76
N HIS A 97 -5.58 0.72 2.19
CA HIS A 97 -6.82 0.89 1.43
C HIS A 97 -7.13 2.38 1.19
N TRP A 98 -6.97 3.22 2.21
CA TRP A 98 -7.11 4.66 2.09
C TRP A 98 -6.08 5.26 1.12
N MET A 99 -4.80 4.90 1.21
CA MET A 99 -3.74 5.39 0.31
C MET A 99 -4.04 5.03 -1.15
N LEU A 100 -4.53 3.81 -1.39
CA LEU A 100 -4.94 3.37 -2.71
C LEU A 100 -6.13 4.19 -3.25
N HIS A 101 -7.03 4.64 -2.38
CA HIS A 101 -8.20 5.45 -2.75
C HIS A 101 -7.91 6.93 -2.93
N ALA A 102 -7.02 7.51 -2.12
CA ALA A 102 -6.65 8.93 -2.11
C ALA A 102 -5.77 9.32 -3.32
N ARG A 103 -5.22 8.35 -4.05
CA ARG A 103 -4.30 8.64 -5.16
C ARG A 103 -5.02 9.41 -6.29
N PRO A 104 -4.40 10.48 -6.84
CA PRO A 104 -4.91 11.11 -8.06
C PRO A 104 -4.93 10.08 -9.18
N ARG A 105 -6.14 9.67 -9.58
CA ARG A 105 -6.33 8.67 -10.63
C ARG A 105 -6.13 9.32 -12.00
N PRO A 106 -5.61 8.58 -12.99
CA PRO A 106 -5.55 9.11 -14.34
C PRO A 106 -6.96 9.47 -14.78
N ARG A 107 -7.10 10.60 -15.47
CA ARG A 107 -8.33 10.94 -16.18
C ARG A 107 -8.46 10.01 -17.38
N PHE A 108 -8.77 8.74 -17.14
CA PHE A 108 -9.23 7.88 -18.20
C PHE A 108 -10.58 8.43 -18.67
N PRO A 109 -10.82 8.58 -19.98
CA PRO A 109 -12.06 9.15 -20.50
C PRO A 109 -13.33 8.34 -20.19
N VAL A 110 -13.24 7.23 -19.43
CA VAL A 110 -14.31 6.24 -19.37
C VAL A 110 -14.46 5.62 -17.97
N GLY A 111 -15.31 6.23 -17.16
CA GLY A 111 -15.91 5.63 -15.96
C GLY A 111 -15.70 6.42 -14.68
N HIS A 112 -16.79 6.67 -13.97
CA HIS A 112 -16.76 7.14 -12.58
C HIS A 112 -16.19 6.02 -11.72
N TRP A 113 -14.91 6.12 -11.37
CA TRP A 113 -14.42 5.37 -10.23
C TRP A 113 -15.11 5.96 -8.99
N PRO A 114 -15.68 5.16 -8.07
CA PRO A 114 -16.18 5.69 -6.82
C PRO A 114 -15.02 6.34 -6.06
N VAL A 115 -14.90 7.66 -6.16
CA VAL A 115 -14.04 8.45 -5.30
C VAL A 115 -14.75 8.41 -3.93
N PRO A 116 -14.03 8.20 -2.80
CA PRO A 116 -14.53 8.68 -1.52
C PRO A 116 -15.05 10.11 -1.73
N SER A 117 -16.18 10.50 -1.12
CA SER A 117 -16.69 11.87 -1.27
C SER A 117 -15.52 12.85 -1.19
N ASP A 118 -15.41 13.78 -2.15
CA ASP A 118 -14.23 14.67 -2.32
C ASP A 118 -13.81 15.34 -1.00
N ASP A 119 -14.76 15.50 -0.06
CA ASP A 119 -14.59 16.03 1.29
C ASP A 119 -13.69 15.20 2.24
N LEU A 120 -13.32 13.95 1.92
CA LEU A 120 -12.59 13.04 2.82
C LEU A 120 -11.21 12.62 2.32
N ALA A 121 -10.86 12.93 1.06
CA ALA A 121 -9.50 12.71 0.59
C ALA A 121 -8.65 13.93 0.98
N PRO A 122 -7.42 13.73 1.52
CA PRO A 122 -6.53 14.84 1.76
C PRO A 122 -6.24 15.52 0.43
N ASP A 123 -6.20 16.84 0.44
CA ASP A 123 -5.78 17.56 -0.75
C ASP A 123 -4.30 17.27 -1.04
N GLY A 124 -3.84 17.63 -2.25
CA GLY A 124 -2.44 17.43 -2.62
C GLY A 124 -1.46 18.17 -1.70
N THR A 125 -1.92 19.21 -1.01
CA THR A 125 -1.15 20.02 -0.07
C THR A 125 -0.83 19.22 1.19
N HIS A 126 -1.85 18.62 1.83
CA HIS A 126 -1.69 17.82 3.05
C HIS A 126 -0.78 16.61 2.80
N ILE A 127 -0.87 15.97 1.63
CA ILE A 127 0.04 14.88 1.25
C ILE A 127 1.50 15.37 1.16
N ALA A 128 1.73 16.55 0.58
CA ALA A 128 3.07 17.12 0.49
C ALA A 128 3.64 17.43 1.88
N GLU A 129 2.82 17.99 2.77
CA GLU A 129 3.20 18.26 4.17
C GLU A 129 3.58 16.98 4.92
N ILE A 130 2.84 15.87 4.75
CA ILE A 130 3.20 14.58 5.36
C ILE A 130 4.53 14.05 4.80
N ILE A 131 4.78 14.21 3.49
CA ILE A 131 6.05 13.80 2.88
C ILE A 131 7.22 14.63 3.45
N GLU A 132 7.06 15.95 3.54
CA GLU A 132 8.06 16.86 4.11
C GLU A 132 8.35 16.52 5.58
N ALA A 133 7.31 16.29 6.37
CA ALA A 133 7.43 15.87 7.76
C ALA A 133 8.17 14.52 7.88
N ALA A 134 7.82 13.53 7.05
CA ALA A 134 8.50 12.23 7.02
C ALA A 134 10.00 12.37 6.68
N VAL A 135 10.35 13.26 5.75
CA VAL A 135 11.75 13.55 5.41
C VAL A 135 12.48 14.24 6.56
N ALA A 136 11.86 15.26 7.17
CA ALA A 136 12.44 16.00 8.30
C ALA A 136 12.72 15.10 9.52
N LEU A 137 11.83 14.14 9.76
CA LEU A 137 11.93 13.16 10.85
C LEU A 137 12.80 11.93 10.50
N GLN A 138 13.40 11.90 9.31
CA GLN A 138 14.20 10.76 8.83
C GLN A 138 13.43 9.43 8.85
N LEU A 139 12.19 9.45 8.34
CA LEU A 139 11.31 8.29 8.18
C LEU A 139 11.35 7.82 6.72
N PRO A 140 12.33 6.98 6.34
CA PRO A 140 12.60 6.66 4.94
C PRO A 140 11.46 5.87 4.30
N PHE A 141 10.80 4.99 5.06
CA PHE A 141 9.70 4.20 4.51
C PHE A 141 8.50 5.08 4.20
N THR A 142 8.03 5.86 5.16
CA THR A 142 6.87 6.76 4.96
C THR A 142 7.12 7.73 3.81
N SER A 143 8.29 8.35 3.76
CA SER A 143 8.63 9.31 2.70
C SER A 143 8.70 8.66 1.32
N ILE A 144 9.31 7.47 1.17
CA ILE A 144 9.39 6.75 -0.11
C ILE A 144 8.01 6.28 -0.56
N VAL A 145 7.25 5.62 0.33
CA VAL A 145 5.93 5.12 -0.02
C VAL A 145 5.02 6.27 -0.43
N LEU A 146 4.97 7.36 0.32
CA LEU A 146 4.13 8.50 -0.04
C LEU A 146 4.63 9.19 -1.31
N ARG A 147 5.94 9.44 -1.46
CA ARG A 147 6.48 10.09 -2.66
C ARG A 147 6.19 9.27 -3.91
N ASP A 148 6.43 7.97 -3.89
CA ASP A 148 6.22 7.11 -5.06
C ASP A 148 4.74 6.76 -5.27
N ALA A 149 3.94 6.65 -4.20
CA ALA A 149 2.49 6.52 -4.31
C ALA A 149 1.85 7.77 -4.92
N PHE A 150 2.31 8.97 -4.58
CA PHE A 150 1.70 10.21 -5.09
C PHE A 150 2.44 10.83 -6.27
N ALA A 151 3.60 10.29 -6.66
CA ALA A 151 4.19 10.56 -7.95
C ALA A 151 3.19 10.19 -9.05
N ARG A 152 2.99 11.12 -10.00
CA ARG A 152 2.27 10.77 -11.24
C ARG A 152 3.05 9.66 -11.92
N LEU A 153 2.38 8.60 -12.36
CA LEU A 153 2.93 7.62 -13.31
C LEU A 153 3.11 8.33 -14.67
N ALA A 154 4.05 9.27 -14.71
CA ALA A 154 4.38 10.03 -15.88
C ALA A 154 5.23 9.14 -16.80
N GLY A 155 4.66 8.70 -17.93
CA GLY A 155 5.50 8.30 -19.05
C GLY A 155 4.91 7.28 -20.01
N ASN A 156 4.31 6.17 -19.55
CA ASN A 156 4.08 5.02 -20.43
C ASN A 156 2.76 4.26 -20.20
N GLU A 157 1.73 4.90 -19.62
CA GLU A 157 0.43 4.25 -19.37
C GLU A 157 -0.22 3.71 -20.65
N ALA A 158 -0.10 4.44 -21.76
CA ALA A 158 -0.64 4.02 -23.05
C ALA A 158 0.06 2.78 -23.64
N GLN A 159 1.36 2.59 -23.36
CA GLN A 159 2.13 1.44 -23.87
C GLN A 159 1.82 0.14 -23.10
N LEU A 160 1.38 0.24 -21.83
CA LEU A 160 1.09 -0.91 -20.97
C LEU A 160 -0.32 -1.48 -21.16
N LEU A 161 -1.11 -0.90 -22.07
CA LEU A 161 -2.46 -1.36 -22.43
C LEU A 161 -2.47 -2.30 -23.64
N GLN A 162 -1.35 -2.92 -24.00
CA GLN A 162 -1.35 -3.95 -25.04
C GLN A 162 -2.29 -5.09 -24.63
N LEU A 163 -3.37 -5.23 -25.40
CA LEU A 163 -4.42 -6.22 -25.14
C LEU A 163 -3.98 -7.58 -25.65
N HIS A 164 -4.35 -8.63 -24.94
CA HIS A 164 -4.19 -9.98 -25.45
C HIS A 164 -5.01 -10.16 -26.75
N PRO A 165 -4.50 -10.85 -27.79
CA PRO A 165 -5.20 -11.01 -29.08
C PRO A 165 -6.63 -11.56 -28.96
N SER A 166 -6.91 -12.36 -27.93
CA SER A 166 -8.25 -12.92 -27.66
C SER A 166 -9.28 -11.87 -27.24
N VAL A 167 -8.87 -10.75 -26.64
CA VAL A 167 -9.76 -9.67 -26.17
C VAL A 167 -9.61 -8.38 -26.96
N GLU A 168 -8.56 -8.28 -27.79
CA GLU A 168 -8.26 -7.11 -28.63
C GLU A 168 -9.43 -6.74 -29.56
N LYS A 169 -10.17 -7.73 -30.07
CA LYS A 169 -11.33 -7.51 -30.94
C LYS A 169 -12.55 -6.95 -30.21
N TRP A 170 -12.56 -6.96 -28.88
CA TRP A 170 -13.70 -6.50 -28.09
C TRP A 170 -13.53 -5.03 -27.71
N SER A 171 -14.58 -4.25 -27.96
CA SER A 171 -14.66 -2.90 -27.45
C SER A 171 -14.56 -2.89 -25.93
N LEU A 172 -14.03 -1.82 -25.35
CA LEU A 172 -13.93 -1.68 -23.89
C LEU A 172 -15.31 -1.85 -23.21
N GLY A 173 -16.38 -1.34 -23.82
CA GLY A 173 -17.75 -1.52 -23.33
C GLY A 173 -18.15 -2.99 -23.23
N LEU A 174 -17.89 -3.77 -24.28
CA LEU A 174 -18.18 -5.21 -24.31
C LEU A 174 -17.32 -5.99 -23.30
N ARG A 175 -16.06 -5.62 -23.12
CA ARG A 175 -15.17 -6.22 -22.10
C ARG A 175 -15.71 -6.01 -20.69
N ARG A 176 -16.13 -4.78 -20.37
CA ARG A 176 -16.76 -4.43 -19.09
C ARG A 176 -18.09 -5.16 -18.89
N GLU A 177 -18.93 -5.24 -19.91
CA GLU A 177 -20.19 -5.99 -19.87
C GLU A 177 -19.95 -7.47 -19.56
N ARG A 178 -19.03 -8.11 -20.31
CA ARG A 178 -18.67 -9.52 -20.11
C ARG A 178 -18.00 -9.79 -18.77
N ALA A 179 -17.23 -8.83 -18.23
CA ALA A 179 -16.64 -8.94 -16.90
C ALA A 179 -17.70 -8.94 -15.78
N ARG A 180 -18.85 -8.29 -15.98
CA ARG A 180 -20.00 -8.34 -15.06
C ARG A 180 -20.82 -9.62 -15.22
N ALA A 181 -20.80 -10.22 -16.40
CA ALA A 181 -21.62 -11.39 -16.70
C ALA A 181 -21.25 -12.57 -15.78
N THR A 182 -22.24 -13.41 -15.49
CA THR A 182 -22.08 -14.63 -14.69
C THR A 182 -21.56 -15.82 -15.49
N ALA A 183 -21.58 -15.75 -16.82
CA ALA A 183 -21.16 -16.83 -17.69
C ALA A 183 -19.63 -16.98 -17.72
N THR A 184 -19.14 -18.16 -17.34
CA THR A 184 -17.71 -18.47 -17.19
C THR A 184 -16.95 -18.55 -18.52
N THR A 185 -17.64 -18.81 -19.64
CA THR A 185 -17.03 -19.14 -20.93
C THR A 185 -16.05 -18.07 -21.45
N HIS A 186 -16.31 -16.80 -21.14
CA HIS A 186 -15.46 -15.68 -21.56
C HIS A 186 -14.61 -15.09 -20.43
N GLN A 187 -14.84 -15.51 -19.19
CA GLN A 187 -14.16 -14.96 -18.03
C GLN A 187 -12.65 -15.26 -18.10
N ASN A 188 -12.28 -16.47 -18.54
CA ASN A 188 -10.87 -16.87 -18.68
C ASN A 188 -10.06 -15.97 -19.62
N TRP A 189 -10.67 -15.45 -20.69
CA TRP A 189 -9.99 -14.52 -21.60
C TRP A 189 -9.86 -13.12 -20.99
N LEU A 190 -10.84 -12.69 -20.19
CA LEU A 190 -10.79 -11.42 -19.48
C LEU A 190 -9.78 -11.41 -18.33
N LEU A 191 -9.37 -12.57 -17.80
CA LEU A 191 -8.28 -12.63 -16.81
C LEU A 191 -6.93 -12.17 -17.38
N LEU A 192 -6.81 -12.10 -18.72
CA LEU A 192 -5.63 -11.60 -19.42
C LEU A 192 -5.74 -10.10 -19.76
N ASP A 193 -6.79 -9.43 -19.32
CA ASP A 193 -7.01 -8.01 -19.59
C ASP A 193 -6.22 -7.14 -18.60
N SER A 194 -5.39 -6.23 -19.11
CA SER A 194 -4.63 -5.27 -18.31
C SER A 194 -5.35 -3.94 -18.08
N THR A 195 -6.60 -3.81 -18.54
CA THR A 195 -7.34 -2.55 -18.41
C THR A 195 -7.88 -2.38 -16.99
N PRO A 196 -7.54 -1.29 -16.28
CA PRO A 196 -7.92 -1.11 -14.87
C PRO A 196 -9.43 -1.22 -14.62
N ALA A 197 -10.25 -0.63 -15.50
CA ALA A 197 -11.70 -0.67 -15.40
C ALA A 197 -12.29 -2.08 -15.59
N VAL A 198 -11.65 -2.95 -16.37
CA VAL A 198 -12.08 -4.34 -16.56
C VAL A 198 -11.66 -5.18 -15.35
N VAL A 199 -10.41 -5.01 -14.90
CA VAL A 199 -9.88 -5.69 -13.71
C VAL A 199 -10.66 -5.33 -12.46
N GLN A 200 -11.06 -4.07 -12.28
CA GLN A 200 -11.93 -3.67 -11.19
C GLN A 200 -13.24 -4.46 -11.19
N ILE A 201 -13.94 -4.51 -12.34
CA ILE A 201 -15.21 -5.22 -12.47
C ILE A 201 -15.03 -6.72 -12.21
N LEU A 202 -13.96 -7.32 -12.74
CA LEU A 202 -13.63 -8.72 -12.46
C LEU A 202 -13.38 -8.93 -10.97
N ALA A 203 -12.65 -8.03 -10.32
CA ALA A 203 -12.32 -8.12 -8.90
C ALA A 203 -13.56 -7.96 -8.00
N GLU A 204 -14.54 -7.16 -8.41
CA GLU A 204 -15.85 -7.00 -7.75
C GLU A 204 -16.80 -8.19 -8.01
N ASN A 205 -16.62 -8.90 -9.13
CA ASN A 205 -17.49 -10.02 -9.49
C ASN A 205 -17.40 -11.16 -8.46
N PRO A 206 -18.51 -11.60 -7.85
CA PRO A 206 -18.51 -12.66 -6.84
C PRO A 206 -18.08 -14.02 -7.40
N LYS A 207 -18.14 -14.23 -8.73
CA LYS A 207 -17.66 -15.45 -9.39
C LYS A 207 -16.17 -15.46 -9.65
N THR A 208 -15.48 -14.34 -9.49
CA THR A 208 -14.01 -14.33 -9.51
C THR A 208 -13.51 -14.98 -8.24
N LEU A 209 -12.81 -16.10 -8.42
CA LEU A 209 -12.23 -16.91 -7.35
C LEU A 209 -10.79 -16.49 -7.09
N GLU A 210 -10.23 -16.93 -5.95
CA GLU A 210 -8.83 -16.67 -5.60
C GLU A 210 -7.84 -17.04 -6.72
N PRO A 211 -7.92 -18.22 -7.38
CA PRO A 211 -7.00 -18.54 -8.48
C PRO A 211 -7.05 -17.54 -9.64
N HIS A 212 -8.23 -16.98 -9.92
CA HIS A 212 -8.40 -15.96 -10.95
C HIS A 212 -7.72 -14.64 -10.54
N ALA A 213 -7.88 -14.22 -9.28
CA ALA A 213 -7.24 -13.03 -8.74
C ALA A 213 -5.70 -13.17 -8.73
N VAL A 214 -5.19 -14.33 -8.32
CA VAL A 214 -3.76 -14.66 -8.37
C VAL A 214 -3.24 -14.63 -9.82
N GLN A 215 -4.01 -15.14 -10.78
CA GLN A 215 -3.66 -15.08 -12.20
C GLN A 215 -3.55 -13.62 -12.70
N ILE A 216 -4.54 -12.77 -12.39
CA ILE A 216 -4.51 -11.34 -12.73
C ILE A 216 -3.29 -10.65 -12.09
N ALA A 217 -3.02 -10.94 -10.82
CA ALA A 217 -1.90 -10.37 -10.07
C ALA A 217 -0.52 -10.84 -10.58
N SER A 218 -0.42 -12.05 -11.11
CA SER A 218 0.83 -12.66 -11.59
C SER A 218 1.15 -12.36 -13.05
N MET A 219 0.19 -11.83 -13.81
CA MET A 219 0.34 -11.56 -15.24
C MET A 219 1.48 -10.56 -15.52
N ARG A 220 2.30 -10.80 -16.55
CA ARG A 220 3.41 -9.92 -16.95
C ARG A 220 3.47 -9.79 -18.48
N PRO A 221 3.64 -8.57 -19.04
CA PRO A 221 3.55 -7.27 -18.35
C PRO A 221 2.11 -7.01 -17.87
N GLN A 222 1.95 -6.20 -16.83
CA GLN A 222 0.65 -5.78 -16.31
C GLN A 222 0.60 -4.27 -16.14
N HIS A 223 -0.59 -3.68 -16.29
CA HIS A 223 -0.76 -2.27 -16.01
C HIS A 223 -0.72 -2.03 -14.48
N PRO A 224 0.09 -1.10 -13.95
CA PRO A 224 0.15 -0.81 -12.51
C PRO A 224 -1.22 -0.53 -11.88
N TRP A 225 -2.05 0.27 -12.56
CA TRP A 225 -3.44 0.52 -12.14
C TRP A 225 -4.37 -0.68 -12.20
N ALA A 226 -4.10 -1.71 -12.99
CA ALA A 226 -4.87 -2.95 -12.93
C ALA A 226 -4.56 -3.73 -11.65
N LEU A 227 -3.30 -3.78 -11.23
CA LEU A 227 -2.91 -4.36 -9.94
C LEU A 227 -3.50 -3.56 -8.78
N GLN A 228 -3.47 -2.23 -8.88
CA GLN A 228 -4.11 -1.36 -7.90
C GLN A 228 -5.63 -1.58 -7.85
N ALA A 229 -6.29 -1.69 -9.01
CA ALA A 229 -7.73 -1.97 -9.12
C ALA A 229 -8.12 -3.28 -8.45
N LEU A 230 -7.29 -4.31 -8.59
CA LEU A 230 -7.47 -5.60 -7.92
C LEU A 230 -7.35 -5.44 -6.40
N LEU A 231 -6.29 -4.79 -5.93
CA LEU A 231 -5.98 -4.61 -4.51
C LEU A 231 -6.85 -3.57 -3.80
N LEU A 232 -7.53 -2.70 -4.54
CA LEU A 232 -8.55 -1.78 -4.00
C LEU A 232 -9.78 -2.53 -3.47
N GLN A 233 -9.97 -3.79 -3.84
CA GLN A 233 -11.06 -4.60 -3.32
C GLN A 233 -10.65 -5.25 -1.99
N PRO A 234 -11.34 -4.96 -0.87
CA PRO A 234 -10.95 -5.46 0.46
C PRO A 234 -10.81 -6.99 0.53
N ARG A 235 -11.66 -7.71 -0.20
CA ARG A 235 -11.62 -9.18 -0.33
C ARG A 235 -10.25 -9.70 -0.79
N TRP A 236 -9.59 -8.97 -1.68
CA TRP A 236 -8.31 -9.38 -2.28
C TRP A 236 -7.11 -8.80 -1.53
N LEU A 237 -7.22 -7.58 -0.98
CA LEU A 237 -6.16 -6.99 -0.17
C LEU A 237 -5.87 -7.80 1.11
N GLY A 238 -6.88 -8.49 1.65
CA GLY A 238 -6.72 -9.38 2.78
C GLY A 238 -6.22 -10.79 2.43
N ASN A 239 -6.04 -11.11 1.14
CA ASN A 239 -5.66 -12.46 0.70
C ASN A 239 -4.15 -12.56 0.45
N ASP A 240 -3.45 -13.29 1.32
CA ASP A 240 -1.99 -13.42 1.30
C ASP A 240 -1.43 -13.84 -0.06
N LYS A 241 -2.09 -14.77 -0.76
CA LYS A 241 -1.62 -15.26 -2.07
C LYS A 241 -1.75 -14.21 -3.16
N VAL A 242 -2.82 -13.41 -3.13
CA VAL A 242 -3.01 -12.32 -4.10
C VAL A 242 -2.01 -11.19 -3.83
N CYS A 243 -1.82 -10.83 -2.55
CA CYS A 243 -0.80 -9.86 -2.15
C CYS A 243 0.61 -10.32 -2.51
N GLU A 244 0.95 -11.59 -2.29
CA GLU A 244 2.24 -12.17 -2.67
C GLU A 244 2.44 -12.12 -4.19
N ALA A 245 1.44 -12.55 -4.95
CA ALA A 245 1.48 -12.54 -6.41
C ALA A 245 1.69 -11.12 -6.96
N ALA A 246 0.97 -10.13 -6.40
CA ALA A 246 1.15 -8.73 -6.75
C ALA A 246 2.54 -8.23 -6.33
N ALA A 247 2.99 -8.46 -5.10
CA ALA A 247 4.29 -8.00 -4.62
C ALA A 247 5.48 -8.58 -5.43
N ARG A 248 5.33 -9.80 -5.96
CA ARG A 248 6.34 -10.46 -6.82
C ARG A 248 6.26 -10.05 -8.28
N ASN A 249 5.23 -9.33 -8.70
CA ASN A 249 5.07 -8.91 -10.09
C ASN A 249 5.98 -7.70 -10.39
N SER A 250 6.85 -7.83 -11.39
CA SER A 250 7.79 -6.77 -11.79
C SER A 250 7.13 -5.53 -12.37
N SER A 251 5.83 -5.59 -12.68
CA SER A 251 5.02 -4.44 -13.08
C SER A 251 4.36 -3.73 -11.89
N THR A 252 4.49 -4.24 -10.67
CA THR A 252 3.99 -3.60 -9.45
C THR A 252 4.88 -2.41 -9.09
N PRO A 253 4.30 -1.21 -8.89
CA PRO A 253 5.06 -0.07 -8.39
C PRO A 253 5.78 -0.37 -7.09
N THR A 254 7.00 0.13 -6.94
CA THR A 254 7.84 -0.10 -5.76
C THR A 254 7.14 0.28 -4.46
N TRP A 255 6.46 1.42 -4.39
CA TRP A 255 5.67 1.82 -3.22
C TRP A 255 4.61 0.79 -2.85
N LEU A 256 3.97 0.17 -3.85
CA LEU A 256 2.91 -0.80 -3.61
C LEU A 256 3.50 -2.10 -3.09
N VAL A 257 4.68 -2.50 -3.56
CA VAL A 257 5.42 -3.64 -2.98
C VAL A 257 5.78 -3.35 -1.53
N LEU A 258 6.35 -2.17 -1.24
CA LEU A 258 6.69 -1.74 0.11
C LEU A 258 5.47 -1.70 1.02
N ALA A 259 4.33 -1.25 0.53
CA ALA A 259 3.11 -1.19 1.31
C ALA A 259 2.46 -2.57 1.54
N LEU A 260 2.62 -3.50 0.60
CA LEU A 260 2.17 -4.89 0.74
C LEU A 260 3.07 -5.71 1.65
N ALA A 261 4.37 -5.41 1.73
CA ALA A 261 5.34 -6.22 2.47
C ALA A 261 4.92 -6.53 3.92
N PRO A 262 4.43 -5.58 4.74
CA PRO A 262 4.01 -5.88 6.11
C PRO A 262 2.81 -6.83 6.22
N LEU A 263 2.05 -7.02 5.13
CA LEU A 263 0.89 -7.93 5.07
C LEU A 263 1.28 -9.37 4.74
N LEU A 264 2.53 -9.60 4.31
CA LEU A 264 2.98 -10.91 3.84
C LEU A 264 3.66 -11.70 4.96
N PRO A 265 3.73 -13.05 4.87
CA PRO A 265 4.53 -13.83 5.79
C PRO A 265 6.02 -13.45 5.73
N ARG A 266 6.74 -13.45 6.85
CA ARG A 266 8.18 -13.09 6.94
C ARG A 266 9.05 -13.75 5.86
N LYS A 267 8.82 -15.04 5.58
CA LYS A 267 9.52 -15.79 4.52
C LYS A 267 9.38 -15.14 3.15
N ILE A 268 8.19 -14.62 2.82
CA ILE A 268 7.93 -13.94 1.56
C ILE A 268 8.56 -12.55 1.58
N GLN A 269 8.46 -11.82 2.69
CA GLN A 269 9.10 -10.50 2.83
C GLN A 269 10.61 -10.59 2.57
N MET A 270 11.29 -11.61 3.13
CA MET A 270 12.71 -11.86 2.86
C MET A 270 12.98 -12.17 1.38
N ALA A 271 12.11 -12.95 0.73
CA ALA A 271 12.23 -13.20 -0.70
C ALA A 271 12.10 -11.91 -1.55
N LEU A 272 11.35 -10.90 -1.09
CA LEU A 272 11.23 -9.62 -1.79
C LEU A 272 12.57 -8.86 -1.82
N VAL A 273 13.38 -8.91 -0.76
CA VAL A 273 14.69 -8.25 -0.70
C VAL A 273 15.61 -8.68 -1.85
N HIS A 274 15.45 -9.91 -2.34
CA HIS A 274 16.27 -10.47 -3.42
C HIS A 274 15.72 -10.21 -4.83
N LEU A 275 14.59 -9.52 -4.98
CA LEU A 275 14.04 -9.20 -6.29
C LEU A 275 14.83 -8.06 -6.94
N HIS A 276 15.53 -8.38 -8.02
CA HIS A 276 16.42 -7.46 -8.75
C HIS A 276 15.71 -6.24 -9.36
N TRP A 277 14.40 -6.33 -9.60
CA TRP A 277 13.61 -5.23 -10.17
C TRP A 277 13.11 -4.24 -9.10
N ILE A 278 13.23 -4.59 -7.82
CA ILE A 278 12.92 -3.66 -6.72
C ILE A 278 14.09 -2.69 -6.56
N ASP A 279 13.75 -1.41 -6.48
CA ASP A 279 14.71 -0.34 -6.29
C ASP A 279 15.64 -0.60 -5.08
N ARG A 280 16.88 -0.11 -5.18
CA ARG A 280 17.90 -0.30 -4.15
C ARG A 280 17.45 0.23 -2.79
N ASP A 281 16.79 1.38 -2.75
CA ASP A 281 16.36 2.02 -1.50
C ASP A 281 15.22 1.23 -0.86
N ALA A 282 14.30 0.71 -1.68
CA ALA A 282 13.23 -0.17 -1.23
C ALA A 282 13.78 -1.50 -0.66
N ARG A 283 14.78 -2.10 -1.30
CA ARG A 283 15.46 -3.30 -0.75
C ARG A 283 16.15 -3.00 0.58
N ALA A 284 16.77 -1.82 0.72
CA ALA A 284 17.41 -1.41 1.97
C ALA A 284 16.38 -1.27 3.11
N ILE A 285 15.21 -0.68 2.85
CA ILE A 285 14.12 -0.58 3.83
C ILE A 285 13.64 -1.97 4.26
N LEU A 286 13.35 -2.86 3.29
CA LEU A 286 12.90 -4.21 3.59
C LEU A 286 13.96 -4.99 4.40
N GLY A 287 15.25 -4.80 4.10
CA GLY A 287 16.33 -5.39 4.89
C GLY A 287 16.32 -4.91 6.34
N GLN A 288 16.20 -3.60 6.56
CA GLN A 288 16.17 -2.99 7.90
C GLN A 288 15.05 -3.55 8.78
N TRP A 289 13.85 -3.76 8.24
CA TRP A 289 12.71 -4.32 8.98
C TRP A 289 12.95 -5.73 9.52
N HIS A 290 13.88 -6.45 8.93
CA HIS A 290 14.15 -7.84 9.26
C HIS A 290 15.47 -8.07 9.98
N GLY A 291 16.14 -7.01 10.42
CA GLY A 291 17.49 -7.12 11.00
C GLY A 291 18.55 -7.52 9.98
N VAL A 292 18.20 -7.54 8.68
CA VAL A 292 19.14 -7.84 7.61
C VAL A 292 19.94 -6.57 7.34
N ALA A 293 21.16 -6.55 7.88
CA ALA A 293 22.14 -5.53 7.55
C ALA A 293 22.55 -5.70 6.08
N MET A 294 21.95 -4.89 5.20
CA MET A 294 22.44 -4.71 3.84
C MET A 294 23.76 -3.94 3.93
N LEU A 295 24.88 -4.65 3.87
CA LEU A 295 26.20 -4.02 3.81
C LEU A 295 26.22 -3.11 2.58
N ARG A 296 26.41 -1.81 2.80
CA ARG A 296 26.74 -0.86 1.74
C ARG A 296 28.15 -1.17 1.26
N LEU A 297 28.27 -2.11 0.32
CA LEU A 297 29.55 -2.28 -0.36
C LEU A 297 29.86 -0.99 -1.14
N SER A 298 31.12 -0.61 -1.00
CA SER A 298 31.76 0.56 -1.61
C SER A 298 31.51 0.61 -3.12
N ALA A 299 31.73 1.79 -3.71
CA ALA A 299 31.37 2.23 -5.07
C ALA A 299 31.92 1.38 -6.24
N HIS A 300 32.49 0.20 -6.01
CA HIS A 300 33.12 -0.64 -7.03
C HIS A 300 32.26 -1.81 -7.54
N ASP A 301 31.16 -2.17 -6.88
CA ASP A 301 30.21 -3.12 -7.48
C ASP A 301 28.75 -2.86 -7.02
N PRO A 302 27.96 -2.06 -7.76
CA PRO A 302 26.59 -1.69 -7.37
C PRO A 302 25.58 -2.85 -7.47
N GLY A 303 25.99 -4.04 -7.92
CA GLY A 303 25.09 -5.17 -8.18
C GLY A 303 24.96 -6.20 -7.05
N GLN A 304 25.95 -6.33 -6.17
CA GLN A 304 25.94 -7.36 -5.12
C GLN A 304 25.52 -6.78 -3.77
N ALA A 305 24.24 -6.98 -3.44
CA ALA A 305 23.76 -6.87 -2.07
C ALA A 305 23.95 -8.23 -1.38
N PHE A 306 24.80 -8.28 -0.36
CA PHE A 306 24.90 -9.45 0.52
C PHE A 306 23.89 -9.29 1.65
N VAL A 307 23.00 -10.27 1.77
CA VAL A 307 22.11 -10.41 2.92
C VAL A 307 22.86 -11.27 3.93
N VAL A 308 23.31 -10.64 5.01
CA VAL A 308 23.89 -11.36 6.16
C VAL A 308 22.71 -11.76 7.04
N ASP A 309 22.46 -13.06 7.15
CA ASP A 309 21.46 -13.60 8.08
C ASP A 309 21.93 -13.38 9.53
N GLU A 310 21.00 -13.20 10.48
CA GLU A 310 21.36 -12.92 11.89
C GLU A 310 22.17 -14.07 12.54
N ASP A 311 22.08 -15.28 11.98
CA ASP A 311 22.85 -16.45 12.40
C ASP A 311 24.25 -16.55 11.75
N VAL A 312 24.59 -15.63 10.84
CA VAL A 312 25.92 -15.57 10.25
C VAL A 312 26.83 -14.78 11.18
N ASP A 313 27.81 -15.48 11.74
CA ASP A 313 28.91 -14.88 12.49
C ASP A 313 29.60 -13.81 11.62
N LEU A 314 29.29 -12.54 11.92
CA LEU A 314 29.75 -11.37 11.18
C LEU A 314 31.27 -11.28 11.15
N GLU A 315 31.95 -11.68 12.24
CA GLU A 315 33.41 -11.70 12.29
C GLU A 315 33.97 -12.72 11.31
N LYS A 316 33.36 -13.92 11.26
CA LYS A 316 33.75 -14.97 10.32
C LYS A 316 33.47 -14.58 8.86
N PHE A 317 32.31 -13.98 8.58
CA PHE A 317 31.96 -13.53 7.24
C PHE A 317 32.92 -12.44 6.73
N ILE A 318 33.27 -11.48 7.59
CA ILE A 318 34.25 -10.43 7.26
C ILE A 318 35.63 -11.04 7.02
N GLN A 319 36.06 -12.00 7.85
CA GLN A 319 37.33 -12.72 7.68
C GLN A 319 37.39 -13.54 6.38
N ASP A 320 36.29 -14.19 6.00
CA ASP A 320 36.23 -15.07 4.82
C ASP A 320 36.16 -14.26 3.50
N PHE A 321 35.62 -13.04 3.50
CA PHE A 321 35.41 -12.24 2.28
C PHE A 321 36.40 -11.07 2.08
N ALA A 322 37.16 -10.68 3.10
CA ALA A 322 38.16 -9.61 3.00
C ALA A 322 39.52 -10.00 3.63
N PRO A 323 40.20 -11.07 3.17
CA PRO A 323 41.47 -11.49 3.76
C PRO A 323 42.60 -10.45 3.59
N ASP A 324 42.48 -9.50 2.66
CA ASP A 324 43.57 -8.62 2.23
C ASP A 324 43.43 -7.14 2.67
N HIS A 325 42.49 -6.80 3.56
CA HIS A 325 42.20 -5.40 3.94
C HIS A 325 42.19 -5.15 5.46
N CYS A 326 43.17 -5.69 6.17
CA CYS A 326 43.60 -5.22 7.49
C CYS A 326 45.10 -4.89 7.47
#